data_AF-A0A558G4Y2-F1
#
_entry.id   AF-A0A558G4Y2-F1
#
_cell.length_a   1.000
_cell.length_b   1.000
_cell.length_c   1.000
_cell.angle_alpha   90.00
_cell.angle_beta   90.00
_cell.angle_gamma   90.00
#
_symmetry.space_group_name_H-M   'P 1'
#
loop_
_entity.id
_entity.type
_entity.pdbx_description
1 polymer ?
#
loop_
_entity_poly.entity_id
_entity_poly.type
_entity_poly.pdbx_seq_one_letter_code
_entity_poly.pdbx_strand_id
1 'polypeptide(L)'
;MTGPLKQDSDADVMVVLDADKHRDWINQENGPTNALRAIKRRIENDPRFSQTDVKIDQNAVKVKYHDSTIEIVPAFRYSEVPHADHPSSGFNLFNDASDGYAIPDTHGQQSWQGTNPRKYKQMFDARDEAHNGRVSGLTRAAKDWADQNNVPVRSYHMEIMVYNYFEEKARRGEPVPSSYSELTREFMQSVPSRVQSRAEEPVYGEAVDKGMSRSERRKAAEKAKQAGQKLEEAKRLKEQGKTEEAKEKLREVHGGKFN
;
A
#
# COMPACT_ATOMS: atom_id res chain seq x y z
N MET A 1 20.25 8.21 -0.42
CA MET A 1 19.72 9.12 0.61
C MET A 1 18.21 9.18 0.44
N THR A 2 17.44 8.71 1.42
CA THR A 2 16.00 8.97 1.47
C THR A 2 15.81 10.45 1.80
N GLY A 3 15.01 11.17 1.00
CA GLY A 3 14.67 12.56 1.28
C GLY A 3 13.88 12.69 2.59
N PRO A 4 13.72 13.91 3.12
CA PRO A 4 12.87 14.13 4.29
C PRO A 4 11.44 13.63 4.03
N LEU A 5 10.78 13.18 5.09
CA LEU A 5 9.36 12.85 5.07
C LEU A 5 8.56 14.06 4.58
N LYS A 6 7.64 13.82 3.64
CA LYS A 6 6.76 14.88 3.12
C LYS A 6 5.68 15.16 4.16
N GLN A 7 5.10 16.36 4.11
CA GLN A 7 3.89 16.68 4.87
C GLN A 7 2.80 15.64 4.56
N ASP A 8 2.15 15.14 5.61
CA ASP A 8 1.17 14.04 5.62
C ASP A 8 1.72 12.67 5.20
N SER A 9 3.04 12.45 5.31
CA SER A 9 3.60 11.12 5.06
C SER A 9 3.37 10.18 6.23
N ASP A 10 2.99 8.94 5.92
CA ASP A 10 3.00 7.81 6.83
C ASP A 10 4.24 6.95 6.58
N ALA A 11 4.91 6.52 7.65
CA ALA A 11 6.07 5.64 7.59
C ALA A 11 5.93 4.47 8.55
N ASP A 12 6.04 3.25 8.03
CA ASP A 12 5.98 2.02 8.81
C ASP A 12 7.38 1.59 9.26
N VAL A 13 7.54 1.35 10.56
CA VAL A 13 8.77 0.83 11.18
C VAL A 13 8.46 -0.48 11.89
N MET A 14 8.91 -1.58 11.30
CA MET A 14 8.84 -2.89 11.94
C MET A 14 10.03 -3.09 12.88
N VAL A 15 9.75 -3.36 14.15
CA VAL A 15 10.77 -3.62 15.18
C VAL A 15 10.76 -5.11 15.50
N VAL A 16 11.76 -5.83 14.99
CA VAL A 16 11.93 -7.27 15.27
C VAL A 16 12.51 -7.44 16.67
N LEU A 17 11.70 -8.00 17.55
CA LEU A 17 12.00 -8.23 18.96
C LEU A 17 12.69 -9.57 19.18
N ASP A 18 13.46 -9.65 20.26
CA ASP A 18 14.07 -10.90 20.74
C ASP A 18 13.01 -11.78 21.40
N ALA A 19 12.71 -12.94 20.80
CA ALA A 19 11.65 -13.83 21.25
C ALA A 19 11.90 -14.42 22.65
N ASP A 20 13.16 -14.71 23.01
CA ASP A 20 13.51 -15.25 24.32
C ASP A 20 13.26 -14.23 25.43
N LYS A 21 13.61 -12.96 25.19
CA LYS A 21 13.37 -11.86 26.15
C LYS A 21 11.90 -11.49 26.31
N HIS A 22 11.05 -11.81 25.34
CA HIS A 22 9.64 -11.39 25.31
C HIS A 22 8.68 -12.59 25.21
N ARG A 23 9.14 -13.76 25.68
CA ARG A 23 8.41 -15.03 25.58
C ARG A 23 7.00 -14.98 26.19
N ASP A 24 6.81 -14.17 27.22
CA ASP A 24 5.49 -13.94 27.83
C ASP A 24 4.52 -13.25 26.88
N TRP A 25 4.98 -12.31 26.05
CA TRP A 25 4.11 -11.66 25.03
C TRP A 25 3.76 -12.61 23.90
N ILE A 26 4.60 -13.61 23.64
CA ILE A 26 4.29 -14.65 22.67
C ILE A 26 3.20 -15.56 23.26
N ASN A 27 3.38 -16.09 24.47
CA ASN A 27 2.53 -17.18 24.97
C ASN A 27 1.21 -16.77 25.65
N GLN A 28 1.07 -15.51 26.07
CA GLN A 28 -0.13 -15.05 26.78
C GLN A 28 -1.19 -14.53 25.80
N GLU A 29 -2.47 -14.77 26.11
CA GLU A 29 -3.62 -14.28 25.32
C GLU A 29 -3.56 -12.75 25.10
N ASN A 30 -3.22 -11.97 26.13
CA ASN A 30 -3.10 -10.51 26.02
C ASN A 30 -1.73 -10.04 25.49
N GLY A 31 -0.89 -10.96 25.04
CA GLY A 31 0.47 -10.70 24.58
C GLY A 31 0.60 -9.64 23.48
N PRO A 32 -0.19 -9.70 22.39
CA PRO A 32 -0.22 -8.67 21.34
C PRO A 32 -0.49 -7.25 21.89
N THR A 33 -1.53 -7.09 22.71
CA THR A 33 -1.83 -5.81 23.37
C THR A 33 -0.72 -5.38 24.34
N ASN A 34 -0.12 -6.32 25.07
CA ASN A 34 0.96 -6.02 26.01
C ASN A 34 2.21 -5.47 25.31
N ALA A 35 2.58 -6.04 24.15
CA ALA A 35 3.68 -5.55 23.32
C ALA A 35 3.43 -4.11 22.85
N LEU A 36 2.24 -3.83 22.31
CA LEU A 36 1.85 -2.50 21.83
C LEU A 36 1.81 -1.47 22.97
N ARG A 37 1.23 -1.83 24.13
CA ARG A 37 1.20 -0.95 25.31
C ARG A 37 2.60 -0.68 25.86
N ALA A 38 3.50 -1.66 25.82
CA ALA A 38 4.88 -1.46 26.26
C ALA A 38 5.61 -0.45 25.38
N ILE A 39 5.47 -0.55 24.06
CA ILE A 39 6.03 0.43 23.10
C ILE A 39 5.40 1.81 23.32
N LYS A 40 4.07 1.91 23.37
CA LYS A 40 3.36 3.17 23.62
C LYS A 40 3.87 3.86 24.89
N ARG A 41 3.92 3.13 26.02
CA ARG A 41 4.43 3.67 27.29
C ARG A 41 5.89 4.11 27.20
N ARG A 42 6.72 3.41 26.43
CA ARG A 42 8.12 3.80 26.27
C ARG A 42 8.27 5.14 25.55
N ILE A 43 7.43 5.40 24.54
CA ILE A 43 7.43 6.64 23.78
C ILE A 43 6.85 7.79 24.62
N GLU A 44 5.71 7.57 25.28
CA GLU A 44 5.06 8.58 26.13
C GLU A 44 5.93 9.04 27.31
N ASN A 45 6.76 8.14 27.86
CA ASN A 45 7.64 8.45 28.98
C ASN A 45 8.99 9.05 28.56
N ASP A 46 9.25 9.22 27.27
CA ASP A 46 10.50 9.81 26.78
C ASP A 46 10.28 11.32 26.47
N PRO A 47 10.96 12.24 27.16
CA PRO A 47 10.76 13.67 27.00
C PRO A 47 10.93 14.18 25.56
N ARG A 48 11.70 13.46 24.72
CA ARG A 48 11.92 13.79 23.31
C ARG A 48 10.66 13.69 22.45
N PHE A 49 9.67 12.90 22.88
CA PHE A 49 8.42 12.69 22.15
C PHE A 49 7.21 13.32 22.86
N SER A 50 7.45 14.22 23.83
CA SER A 50 6.40 14.84 24.66
C SER A 50 5.36 15.67 23.90
N GLN A 51 5.67 16.10 22.68
CA GLN A 51 4.75 16.86 21.81
C GLN A 51 4.04 15.99 20.76
N THR A 52 4.20 14.67 20.82
CA THR A 52 3.56 13.73 19.88
C THR A 52 2.24 13.19 20.42
N ASP A 53 1.29 12.91 19.52
CA ASP A 53 0.09 12.13 19.85
C ASP A 53 0.38 10.64 19.60
N VAL A 54 0.24 9.82 20.65
CA VAL A 54 0.62 8.39 20.62
C VAL A 54 -0.60 7.53 20.89
N LYS A 55 -0.97 6.69 19.92
CA LYS A 55 -2.11 5.78 20.04
C LYS A 55 -1.80 4.39 19.51
N ILE A 56 -2.48 3.38 20.04
CA ILE A 56 -2.46 2.04 19.47
C ILE A 56 -3.53 1.99 18.37
N ASP A 57 -3.18 1.46 17.21
CA ASP A 57 -4.09 1.22 16.09
C ASP A 57 -3.86 -0.19 15.56
N GLN A 58 -4.71 -1.11 16.01
CA GLN A 58 -4.74 -2.54 15.68
C GLN A 58 -3.41 -3.30 15.85
N ASN A 59 -2.49 -3.12 14.91
CA ASN A 59 -1.20 -3.82 14.81
C ASN A 59 0.00 -2.90 15.08
N ALA A 60 -0.22 -1.60 15.21
CA ALA A 60 0.85 -0.60 15.33
C ALA A 60 0.63 0.37 16.48
N VAL A 61 1.72 1.01 16.92
CA VAL A 61 1.69 2.24 17.71
C VAL A 61 1.91 3.41 16.77
N LYS A 62 0.88 4.23 16.57
CA LYS A 62 0.95 5.45 15.75
C LYS A 62 1.48 6.59 16.59
N VAL A 63 2.56 7.18 16.11
CA VAL A 63 3.20 8.37 16.68
C VAL A 63 2.99 9.51 15.68
N LYS A 64 2.08 10.41 16.00
CA LYS A 64 1.73 11.54 15.16
C LYS A 64 2.55 12.76 15.56
N TYR A 65 3.36 13.24 14.63
CA TYR A 65 4.04 14.53 14.66
C TYR A 65 3.15 15.59 14.00
N HIS A 66 3.62 16.84 13.96
CA HIS A 66 2.86 17.94 13.37
C HIS A 66 2.52 17.73 11.89
N ASP A 67 3.42 17.09 11.14
CA ASP A 67 3.36 16.98 9.68
C ASP A 67 3.53 15.54 9.17
N SER A 68 3.62 14.54 10.05
CA SER A 68 3.90 13.16 9.67
C SER A 68 3.43 12.16 10.73
N THR A 69 3.21 10.92 10.30
CA THR A 69 2.91 9.79 11.20
C THR A 69 3.97 8.72 11.05
N ILE A 70 4.43 8.18 12.18
CA ILE A 70 5.24 6.97 12.21
C ILE A 70 4.41 5.85 12.85
N GLU A 71 4.26 4.73 12.14
CA GLU A 71 3.60 3.53 12.64
C GLU A 71 4.65 2.51 13.07
N ILE A 72 4.75 2.25 14.37
CA ILE A 72 5.72 1.32 14.94
C ILE A 72 5.05 -0.03 15.17
N VAL A 73 5.49 -1.06 14.45
CA VAL A 73 4.92 -2.41 14.48
C VAL A 73 5.90 -3.34 15.20
N PRO A 74 5.62 -3.80 16.43
CA PRO A 74 6.40 -4.88 17.03
C PRO A 74 6.23 -6.16 16.21
N ALA A 75 7.31 -6.88 16.04
CA ALA A 75 7.30 -8.13 15.29
C ALA A 75 8.21 -9.17 15.95
N PHE A 76 7.87 -10.44 15.77
CA PHE A 76 8.78 -11.57 15.96
C PHE A 76 9.02 -12.23 14.61
N ARG A 77 10.06 -13.07 14.48
CA ARG A 77 10.12 -13.94 13.30
C ARG A 77 8.94 -14.90 13.34
N TYR A 78 8.34 -15.18 12.19
CA TYR A 78 7.17 -16.06 12.16
C TYR A 78 7.47 -17.44 12.79
N SER A 79 8.66 -17.99 12.52
CA SER A 79 9.13 -19.25 13.10
C SER A 79 9.25 -19.26 14.64
N GLU A 80 9.27 -18.09 15.28
CA GLU A 80 9.39 -17.94 16.75
C GLU A 80 8.01 -17.87 17.44
N VAL A 81 6.91 -17.79 16.69
CA VAL A 81 5.54 -17.67 17.21
C VAL A 81 4.69 -18.83 16.67
N PRO A 82 4.67 -20.00 17.36
CA PRO A 82 4.06 -21.23 16.83
C PRO A 82 2.55 -21.18 16.58
N HIS A 83 1.86 -20.23 17.23
CA HIS A 83 0.41 -20.03 17.13
C HIS A 83 0.06 -18.76 16.33
N ALA A 84 1.02 -18.19 15.60
CA ALA A 84 0.72 -17.09 14.69
C ALA A 84 -0.25 -17.57 13.60
N ASP A 85 -1.25 -16.74 13.32
CA ASP A 85 -2.21 -16.97 12.25
C ASP A 85 -1.45 -17.01 10.92
N HIS A 86 -1.77 -18.01 10.10
CA HIS A 86 -1.15 -18.13 8.80
C HIS A 86 -1.54 -16.92 7.94
N PRO A 87 -0.58 -16.29 7.25
CA PRO A 87 -0.84 -15.09 6.46
C PRO A 87 -1.77 -15.32 5.26
N SER A 88 -1.94 -16.56 4.79
CA SER A 88 -2.90 -16.90 3.73
C SER A 88 -4.26 -17.30 4.28
N SER A 89 -5.33 -16.71 3.74
CA SER A 89 -6.72 -17.12 4.01
C SER A 89 -7.14 -18.42 3.28
N GLY A 90 -6.20 -19.21 2.77
CA GLY A 90 -6.45 -20.40 1.96
C GLY A 90 -5.38 -21.48 2.14
N PHE A 91 -5.66 -22.69 1.63
CA PHE A 91 -4.75 -23.84 1.58
C PHE A 91 -3.61 -23.59 0.58
N ASN A 92 -2.60 -22.81 0.97
CA ASN A 92 -1.40 -22.64 0.17
C ASN A 92 -0.24 -23.38 0.84
N LEU A 93 -0.15 -24.69 0.57
CA LEU A 93 0.84 -25.62 1.13
C LEU A 93 2.30 -25.34 0.73
N PHE A 94 2.54 -24.33 -0.12
CA PHE A 94 3.84 -24.01 -0.69
C PHE A 94 4.39 -22.65 -0.26
N ASN A 95 3.70 -21.95 0.64
CA ASN A 95 4.19 -20.69 1.19
C ASN A 95 4.82 -20.97 2.55
N ASP A 96 6.13 -21.13 2.57
CA ASP A 96 6.87 -21.24 3.82
C ASP A 96 6.94 -19.84 4.45
N ALA A 97 5.99 -19.54 5.32
CA ALA A 97 5.98 -18.29 6.08
C ALA A 97 7.17 -18.16 7.05
N SER A 98 8.06 -19.16 7.15
CA SER A 98 9.22 -19.17 8.05
C SER A 98 10.16 -17.97 7.88
N ASP A 99 10.23 -17.39 6.68
CA ASP A 99 11.05 -16.21 6.40
C ASP A 99 10.35 -14.86 6.68
N GLY A 100 9.08 -14.92 7.09
CA GLY A 100 8.24 -13.79 7.44
C GLY A 100 8.31 -13.37 8.91
N TYR A 101 7.29 -12.63 9.33
CA TYR A 101 7.14 -12.06 10.65
C TYR A 101 5.75 -12.37 11.21
N ALA A 102 5.64 -12.33 12.52
CA ALA A 102 4.39 -12.31 13.25
C ALA A 102 4.23 -10.93 13.89
N ILE A 103 3.13 -10.23 13.57
CA ILE A 103 2.80 -8.89 14.10
C ILE A 103 1.51 -8.98 14.94
N PRO A 104 1.30 -8.11 15.94
CA PRO A 104 0.09 -8.19 16.76
C PRO A 104 -1.17 -7.86 15.93
N ASP A 105 -2.28 -8.51 16.22
CA ASP A 105 -3.62 -8.08 15.80
C ASP A 105 -4.55 -8.00 17.01
N THR A 106 -4.84 -6.78 17.44
CA THR A 106 -5.74 -6.54 18.57
C THR A 106 -7.21 -6.35 18.16
N HIS A 107 -7.54 -6.33 16.87
CA HIS A 107 -8.94 -6.32 16.42
C HIS A 107 -9.47 -7.76 16.34
N GLY A 108 -10.20 -8.16 17.38
CA GLY A 108 -10.81 -9.50 17.45
C GLY A 108 -10.21 -10.32 18.60
N GLN A 109 -9.50 -11.40 18.26
CA GLN A 109 -9.13 -12.45 19.21
C GLN A 109 -7.79 -12.25 19.94
N GLN A 110 -7.13 -11.08 19.81
CA GLN A 110 -5.80 -10.85 20.38
C GLN A 110 -4.79 -11.89 19.86
N SER A 111 -4.51 -11.87 18.57
CA SER A 111 -3.64 -12.85 17.93
C SER A 111 -2.34 -12.25 17.40
N TRP A 112 -1.45 -13.11 16.95
CA TRP A 112 -0.27 -12.75 16.17
C TRP A 112 -0.54 -13.10 14.71
N GLN A 113 -0.58 -12.12 13.83
CA GLN A 113 -0.84 -12.29 12.41
C GLN A 113 0.47 -12.43 11.63
N GLY A 114 0.60 -13.47 10.81
CA GLY A 114 1.73 -13.62 9.90
C GLY A 114 1.75 -12.54 8.81
N THR A 115 2.95 -12.12 8.39
CA THR A 115 3.18 -11.20 7.26
C THR A 115 4.59 -11.34 6.68
N ASN A 116 4.81 -10.97 5.42
CA ASN A 116 6.14 -10.92 4.81
C ASN A 116 6.29 -9.74 3.84
N PRO A 117 6.48 -8.52 4.37
CA PRO A 117 6.69 -7.33 3.54
C PRO A 117 7.96 -7.42 2.68
N ARG A 118 8.96 -8.22 3.08
CA ARG A 118 10.19 -8.41 2.30
C ARG A 118 9.92 -9.19 1.02
N LYS A 119 9.13 -10.27 1.10
CA LYS A 119 8.74 -11.06 -0.06
C LYS A 119 7.94 -10.23 -1.05
N TYR A 120 6.95 -9.48 -0.56
CA TYR A 120 6.20 -8.55 -1.41
C TYR A 120 7.13 -7.56 -2.11
N LYS A 121 8.06 -6.94 -1.37
CA LYS A 121 9.04 -6.02 -1.95
C LYS A 121 9.91 -6.69 -3.02
N GLN A 122 10.41 -7.90 -2.79
CA GLN A 122 11.20 -8.63 -3.79
C GLN A 122 10.39 -8.90 -5.07
N MET A 123 9.12 -9.31 -4.93
CA MET A 123 8.24 -9.56 -6.08
C MET A 123 7.94 -8.27 -6.85
N PHE A 124 7.70 -7.17 -6.13
CA PHE A 124 7.50 -5.85 -6.72
C PHE A 124 8.76 -5.38 -7.46
N ASP A 125 9.93 -5.44 -6.82
CA ASP A 125 11.21 -5.00 -7.39
C ASP A 125 11.57 -5.82 -8.64
N ALA A 126 11.42 -7.15 -8.59
CA ALA A 126 11.66 -8.02 -9.75
C ALA A 126 10.74 -7.67 -10.93
N ARG A 127 9.48 -7.35 -10.65
CA ARG A 127 8.53 -6.91 -11.68
C ARG A 127 8.86 -5.52 -12.22
N ASP A 128 9.31 -4.61 -11.36
CA ASP A 128 9.72 -3.27 -11.77
C ASP A 128 10.97 -3.31 -12.64
N GLU A 129 11.95 -4.14 -12.29
CA GLU A 129 13.17 -4.39 -13.06
C GLU A 129 12.83 -4.97 -14.43
N ALA A 130 11.96 -5.99 -14.50
CA ALA A 130 11.48 -6.57 -15.76
C ALA A 130 10.77 -5.55 -16.67
N HIS A 131 10.30 -4.43 -16.12
CA HIS A 131 9.63 -3.35 -16.85
C HIS A 131 10.39 -2.03 -16.81
N ASN A 132 11.70 -2.03 -16.54
CA ASN A 132 12.57 -0.84 -16.56
C ASN A 132 12.06 0.32 -15.69
N GLY A 133 11.61 0.05 -14.47
CA GLY A 133 11.17 1.08 -13.52
C GLY A 133 9.74 1.61 -13.75
N ARG A 134 9.01 1.02 -14.71
CA ARG A 134 7.69 1.52 -15.11
C ARG A 134 6.58 1.11 -14.15
N VAL A 135 6.74 0.04 -13.39
CA VAL A 135 5.76 -0.38 -12.37
C VAL A 135 5.77 0.62 -11.22
N SER A 136 6.95 0.93 -10.68
CA SER A 136 7.11 1.91 -9.61
C SER A 136 6.75 3.32 -10.07
N GLY A 137 7.09 3.68 -11.31
CA GLY A 137 6.65 4.92 -11.94
C GLY A 137 5.12 5.04 -11.94
N LEU A 138 4.43 4.07 -12.55
CA LEU A 138 2.98 4.10 -12.68
C LEU A 138 2.29 4.09 -11.31
N THR A 139 2.81 3.31 -10.35
CA THR A 139 2.34 3.32 -8.95
C THR A 139 2.40 4.72 -8.34
N ARG A 140 3.52 5.43 -8.47
CA ARG A 140 3.64 6.81 -7.95
C ARG A 140 2.63 7.74 -8.61
N ALA A 141 2.54 7.72 -9.95
CA ALA A 141 1.61 8.57 -10.68
C ALA A 141 0.14 8.29 -10.32
N ALA A 142 -0.22 7.03 -10.11
CA ALA A 142 -1.57 6.63 -9.74
C ALA A 142 -1.92 7.00 -8.29
N LYS A 143 -0.97 6.87 -7.35
CA LYS A 143 -1.13 7.33 -5.96
C LYS A 143 -1.26 8.85 -5.89
N ASP A 144 -0.36 9.58 -6.55
CA ASP A 144 -0.42 11.04 -6.62
C ASP A 144 -1.75 11.53 -7.21
N TRP A 145 -2.23 10.88 -8.28
CA TRP A 145 -3.54 11.16 -8.85
C TRP A 145 -4.67 10.91 -7.83
N ALA A 146 -4.65 9.76 -7.15
CA ALA A 146 -5.68 9.38 -6.19
C ALA A 146 -5.76 10.39 -5.04
N ASP A 147 -4.60 10.78 -4.49
CA ASP A 147 -4.49 11.71 -3.36
C ASP A 147 -5.01 13.10 -3.76
N GLN A 148 -4.49 13.66 -4.85
CA GLN A 148 -4.88 15.00 -5.31
C GLN A 148 -6.36 15.09 -5.69
N ASN A 149 -6.93 13.99 -6.18
CA ASN A 149 -8.33 13.94 -6.58
C ASN A 149 -9.24 13.37 -5.49
N ASN A 150 -8.77 13.13 -4.26
CA ASN A 150 -9.56 12.56 -3.15
C ASN A 150 -10.31 11.28 -3.58
N VAL A 151 -9.62 10.37 -4.26
CA VAL A 151 -10.16 9.08 -4.69
C VAL A 151 -10.16 8.15 -3.48
N PRO A 152 -11.28 7.48 -3.14
CA PRO A 152 -11.39 6.69 -1.92
C PRO A 152 -10.71 5.31 -2.07
N VAL A 153 -9.49 5.26 -2.59
CA VAL A 153 -8.68 4.05 -2.76
C VAL A 153 -7.42 4.22 -1.94
N ARG A 154 -7.19 3.29 -1.00
CA ARG A 154 -5.98 3.29 -0.18
C ARG A 154 -4.73 3.13 -1.07
N SER A 155 -3.63 3.77 -0.69
CA SER A 155 -2.38 3.74 -1.44
C SER A 155 -1.88 2.32 -1.73
N TYR A 156 -1.94 1.42 -0.76
CA TYR A 156 -1.56 0.02 -0.97
C TYR A 156 -2.47 -0.70 -1.97
N HIS A 157 -3.80 -0.49 -1.90
CA HIS A 157 -4.74 -1.05 -2.88
C HIS A 157 -4.46 -0.52 -4.30
N MET A 158 -4.13 0.77 -4.47
CA MET A 158 -3.71 1.32 -5.77
C MET A 158 -2.43 0.66 -6.30
N GLU A 159 -1.45 0.42 -5.43
CA GLU A 159 -0.21 -0.26 -5.80
C GLU A 159 -0.45 -1.70 -6.27
N ILE A 160 -1.30 -2.44 -5.55
CA ILE A 160 -1.68 -3.80 -5.96
C ILE A 160 -2.45 -3.79 -7.29
N MET A 161 -3.31 -2.81 -7.54
CA MET A 161 -3.97 -2.68 -8.85
C MET A 161 -2.96 -2.45 -9.99
N VAL A 162 -1.93 -1.63 -9.77
CA VAL A 162 -0.84 -1.43 -10.75
C VAL A 162 -0.04 -2.71 -10.92
N TYR A 163 0.37 -3.35 -9.82
CA TYR A 163 1.09 -4.61 -9.84
C TYR A 163 0.31 -5.64 -10.68
N ASN A 164 -0.96 -5.90 -10.35
CA ASN A 164 -1.83 -6.84 -11.05
C ASN A 164 -2.07 -6.47 -12.53
N TYR A 165 -2.10 -5.18 -12.88
CA TYR A 165 -2.19 -4.74 -14.28
C TYR A 165 -1.03 -5.29 -15.13
N PHE A 166 0.21 -5.21 -14.65
CA PHE A 166 1.36 -5.77 -15.35
C PHE A 166 1.34 -7.30 -15.37
N GLU A 167 0.87 -7.95 -14.30
CA GLU A 167 0.71 -9.41 -14.27
C GLU A 167 -0.24 -9.92 -15.33
N GLU A 168 -1.40 -9.28 -15.42
CA GLU A 168 -2.47 -9.68 -16.32
C GLU A 168 -2.03 -9.55 -17.77
N LYS A 169 -1.28 -8.48 -18.10
CA LYS A 169 -0.68 -8.31 -19.42
C LYS A 169 0.29 -9.42 -19.75
N ALA A 170 1.24 -9.70 -18.86
CA ALA A 170 2.21 -10.78 -19.03
C ALA A 170 1.49 -12.14 -19.23
N ARG A 171 0.47 -12.44 -18.40
CA ARG A 171 -0.32 -13.67 -18.48
C ARG A 171 -1.09 -13.80 -19.80
N ARG A 172 -1.56 -12.69 -20.37
CA ARG A 172 -2.31 -12.68 -21.65
C ARG A 172 -1.40 -12.53 -22.88
N GLY A 173 -0.09 -12.35 -22.70
CA GLY A 173 0.83 -12.02 -23.79
C GLY A 173 0.56 -10.65 -24.42
N GLU A 174 -0.08 -9.73 -23.69
CA GLU A 174 -0.34 -8.38 -24.16
C GLU A 174 0.89 -7.49 -23.94
N PRO A 175 1.28 -6.67 -24.93
CA PRO A 175 2.38 -5.74 -24.72
C PRO A 175 2.00 -4.65 -23.71
N VAL A 176 2.99 -4.23 -22.91
CA VAL A 176 2.92 -2.99 -22.15
C VAL A 176 3.12 -1.83 -23.14
N PRO A 177 2.29 -0.77 -23.12
CA PRO A 177 2.45 0.39 -24.00
C PRO A 177 3.88 0.92 -24.01
N SER A 178 4.43 1.36 -25.13
CA SER A 178 5.83 1.82 -25.18
C SER A 178 6.01 3.20 -24.51
N SER A 179 5.03 4.10 -24.67
CA SER A 179 5.09 5.43 -24.06
C SER A 179 4.47 5.46 -22.66
N TYR A 180 5.00 6.33 -21.81
CA TYR A 180 4.47 6.52 -20.45
C TYR A 180 3.06 7.12 -20.48
N SER A 181 2.78 8.03 -21.40
CA SER A 181 1.44 8.63 -21.56
C SER A 181 0.38 7.59 -21.95
N GLU A 182 0.71 6.64 -22.83
CA GLU A 182 -0.21 5.55 -23.16
C GLU A 182 -0.37 4.58 -22.01
N LEU A 183 0.72 4.23 -21.31
CA LEU A 183 0.67 3.38 -20.12
C LEU A 183 -0.27 3.96 -19.05
N THR A 184 -0.10 5.23 -18.69
CA THR A 184 -0.96 5.88 -17.69
C THR A 184 -2.41 5.94 -18.16
N ARG A 185 -2.66 6.26 -19.43
CA ARG A 185 -4.01 6.35 -19.99
C ARG A 185 -4.71 5.00 -19.98
N GLU A 186 -4.05 3.96 -20.46
CA GLU A 186 -4.60 2.60 -20.49
C GLU A 186 -4.84 2.07 -19.07
N PHE A 187 -3.90 2.30 -18.15
CA PHE A 187 -4.09 1.93 -16.76
C PHE A 187 -5.31 2.65 -16.16
N MET A 188 -5.44 3.98 -16.33
CA MET A 188 -6.61 4.74 -15.85
C MET A 188 -7.93 4.25 -16.44
N GLN A 189 -7.95 3.85 -17.71
CA GLN A 189 -9.14 3.25 -18.34
C GLN A 189 -9.51 1.90 -17.73
N SER A 190 -8.55 1.17 -17.16
CA SER A 190 -8.78 -0.10 -16.47
C SER A 190 -9.21 0.05 -15.00
N VAL A 191 -8.91 1.18 -14.34
CA VAL A 191 -9.23 1.39 -12.91
C VAL A 191 -10.73 1.21 -12.59
N PRO A 192 -11.71 1.67 -13.40
CA PRO A 192 -13.13 1.47 -13.10
C PRO A 192 -13.54 0.00 -12.92
N SER A 193 -12.99 -0.92 -13.72
CA SER A 193 -13.27 -2.35 -13.56
C SER A 193 -12.45 -2.97 -12.42
N ARG A 194 -11.19 -2.55 -12.25
CA ARG A 194 -10.30 -3.04 -11.19
C ARG A 194 -10.85 -2.74 -9.80
N VAL A 195 -11.32 -1.52 -9.54
CA VAL A 195 -11.84 -1.13 -8.22
C VAL A 195 -13.17 -1.81 -7.86
N GLN A 196 -13.89 -2.31 -8.87
CA GLN A 196 -15.11 -3.10 -8.68
C GLN A 196 -14.83 -4.59 -8.52
N SER A 197 -13.63 -5.02 -8.85
CA SER A 197 -13.18 -6.41 -8.76
C SER A 197 -12.42 -6.65 -7.46
N ARG A 198 -12.27 -7.92 -7.07
CA ARG A 198 -11.41 -8.31 -5.96
C ARG A 198 -9.96 -8.04 -6.35
N ALA A 199 -9.21 -7.39 -5.46
CA ALA A 199 -7.77 -7.19 -5.62
C ALA A 199 -7.06 -8.00 -4.54
N GLU A 200 -6.22 -8.94 -4.95
CA GLU A 200 -5.43 -9.78 -4.06
C GLU A 200 -3.96 -9.39 -4.16
N GLU A 201 -3.28 -9.31 -3.03
CA GLU A 201 -1.83 -9.18 -2.99
C GLU A 201 -1.15 -10.52 -3.31
N PRO A 202 0.07 -10.50 -3.87
CA PRO A 202 0.62 -11.67 -4.54
C PRO A 202 1.37 -12.64 -3.61
N VAL A 203 1.65 -12.25 -2.37
CA VAL A 203 2.38 -13.10 -1.44
C VAL A 203 1.44 -14.15 -0.87
N TYR A 204 0.30 -13.76 -0.33
CA TYR A 204 -0.62 -14.63 0.41
C TYR A 204 -2.04 -14.69 -0.15
N GLY A 205 -2.35 -13.90 -1.18
CA GLY A 205 -3.69 -13.80 -1.76
C GLY A 205 -4.65 -13.00 -0.88
N GLU A 206 -4.13 -12.14 0.00
CA GLU A 206 -4.99 -11.32 0.85
C GLU A 206 -5.75 -10.30 0.00
N ALA A 207 -7.07 -10.23 0.21
CA ALA A 207 -7.91 -9.21 -0.41
C ALA A 207 -7.61 -7.82 0.19
N VAL A 208 -7.00 -6.93 -0.61
CA VAL A 208 -6.61 -5.56 -0.19
C VAL A 208 -7.73 -4.54 -0.37
N ASP A 209 -8.85 -4.97 -0.94
CA ASP A 209 -10.07 -4.18 -1.17
C ASP A 209 -11.07 -4.29 0.00
N LYS A 210 -10.71 -5.03 1.06
CA LYS A 210 -11.44 -5.08 2.33
C LYS A 210 -11.57 -3.66 2.92
N GLY A 211 -12.78 -3.33 3.37
CA GLY A 211 -13.09 -2.02 3.98
C GLY A 211 -13.57 -0.94 3.00
N MET A 212 -13.53 -1.20 1.68
CA MET A 212 -14.06 -0.26 0.69
C MET A 212 -15.56 -0.52 0.42
N SER A 213 -16.41 0.42 0.81
CA SER A 213 -17.86 0.33 0.62
C SER A 213 -18.26 0.36 -0.85
N ARG A 214 -19.48 -0.11 -1.17
CA ARG A 214 -20.02 -0.04 -2.54
C ARG A 214 -20.08 1.39 -3.07
N SER A 215 -20.34 2.37 -2.20
CA SER A 215 -20.38 3.79 -2.56
C SER A 215 -18.99 4.29 -2.94
N GLU A 216 -17.97 3.96 -2.15
CA GLU A 216 -16.58 4.33 -2.43
C GLU A 216 -16.09 3.71 -3.73
N ARG A 217 -16.44 2.45 -4.01
CA ARG A 217 -16.12 1.78 -5.29
C ARG A 217 -16.70 2.49 -6.49
N ARG A 218 -17.97 2.90 -6.42
CA ARG A 218 -18.60 3.69 -7.50
C ARG A 218 -17.92 5.04 -7.67
N LYS A 219 -17.69 5.76 -6.57
CA LYS A 219 -17.02 7.07 -6.59
C LYS A 219 -15.60 6.98 -7.19
N ALA A 220 -14.83 5.96 -6.84
CA ALA A 220 -13.51 5.73 -7.40
C ALA A 220 -13.58 5.43 -8.91
N ALA A 221 -14.51 4.56 -9.32
CA ALA A 221 -14.71 4.23 -10.73
C ALA A 221 -15.14 5.44 -11.57
N GLU A 222 -16.03 6.29 -11.05
CA GLU A 222 -16.46 7.53 -11.70
C GLU A 222 -15.31 8.51 -11.89
N LYS A 223 -14.50 8.74 -10.84
CA LYS A 223 -13.31 9.61 -10.93
C LYS A 223 -12.29 9.08 -11.92
N ALA A 224 -12.04 7.77 -11.92
CA ALA A 224 -11.15 7.14 -12.89
C ALA A 224 -11.66 7.29 -14.32
N LYS A 225 -12.98 7.14 -14.55
CA LYS A 225 -13.59 7.34 -15.86
C LYS A 225 -13.40 8.78 -16.36
N GLN A 226 -13.62 9.77 -15.49
CA GLN A 226 -13.40 11.18 -15.82
C GLN A 226 -11.92 11.45 -16.13
N ALA A 227 -10.99 10.90 -15.34
CA ALA A 227 -9.56 11.02 -15.61
C ALA A 227 -9.17 10.41 -16.96
N GLY A 228 -9.67 9.20 -17.26
CA GLY A 228 -9.45 8.54 -18.56
C GLY A 228 -9.97 9.36 -19.74
N GLN A 229 -11.15 9.99 -19.61
CA GLN A 229 -11.70 10.88 -20.64
C GLN A 229 -10.81 12.11 -20.88
N LYS A 230 -10.31 12.75 -19.82
CA LYS A 230 -9.39 13.89 -19.92
C LYS A 230 -8.05 13.51 -20.55
N LEU A 231 -7.53 12.32 -20.25
CA LEU A 231 -6.30 11.81 -20.85
C LEU A 231 -6.46 11.52 -22.35
N GLU A 232 -7.61 11.00 -22.77
CA GLU A 232 -7.93 10.84 -24.21
C GLU A 232 -8.12 12.19 -24.91
N GLU A 233 -8.78 13.14 -24.26
CA GLU A 233 -8.92 14.50 -24.79
C GLU A 233 -7.56 15.18 -24.95
N ALA A 234 -6.68 15.09 -23.95
CA ALA A 234 -5.32 15.60 -24.00
C ALA A 234 -4.52 15.01 -25.17
N LYS A 235 -4.66 13.70 -25.41
CA LYS A 235 -4.03 13.01 -26.54
C LYS A 235 -4.50 13.60 -27.87
N ARG A 236 -5.82 13.71 -28.06
CA ARG A 236 -6.43 14.27 -29.27
C ARG A 236 -5.99 15.72 -29.52
N LEU A 237 -5.97 16.54 -28.47
CA LEU A 237 -5.52 17.94 -28.57
C LEU A 237 -4.06 18.03 -28.99
N LYS A 238 -3.20 17.18 -28.42
CA LYS A 238 -1.78 17.09 -28.81
C LYS A 238 -1.62 16.68 -30.28
N GLU A 239 -2.37 15.69 -30.75
CA GLU A 239 -2.37 15.24 -32.15
C GLU A 239 -2.84 16.34 -33.13
N GLN A 240 -3.68 17.26 -32.67
CA GLN A 240 -4.13 18.44 -33.42
C GLN A 240 -3.18 19.65 -33.32
N GLY A 241 -2.03 19.51 -32.65
CA GLY A 241 -1.08 20.61 -32.42
C GLY A 241 -1.47 21.60 -31.31
N LYS A 242 -2.60 21.38 -30.64
CA LYS A 242 -3.12 22.21 -29.53
C LYS A 242 -2.43 21.85 -28.20
N THR A 243 -1.12 22.08 -28.15
CA THR A 243 -0.25 21.61 -27.07
C THR A 243 -0.60 22.22 -25.70
N GLU A 244 -0.95 23.51 -25.64
CA GLU A 244 -1.30 24.15 -24.36
C GLU A 244 -2.65 23.66 -23.82
N GLU A 245 -3.67 23.51 -24.67
CA GLU A 245 -4.95 22.88 -24.28
C GLU A 245 -4.75 21.44 -23.78
N ALA A 246 -3.84 20.68 -24.41
CA ALA A 246 -3.49 19.34 -23.96
C ALA A 246 -2.84 19.35 -22.57
N LYS A 247 -1.93 20.29 -22.30
CA LYS A 247 -1.29 20.44 -20.97
C LYS A 247 -2.30 20.82 -19.90
N GLU A 248 -3.28 21.69 -20.21
CA GLU A 248 -4.36 22.01 -19.28
C GLU A 248 -5.14 20.76 -18.87
N LYS A 249 -5.50 19.90 -19.83
CA LYS A 249 -6.17 18.63 -19.54
C LYS A 249 -5.32 17.69 -18.68
N LEU A 250 -4.01 17.67 -18.88
CA LEU A 250 -3.10 16.87 -18.04
C LEU A 250 -3.00 17.44 -16.61
N ARG A 251 -2.98 18.76 -16.44
CA ARG A 251 -3.02 19.42 -15.12
C ARG A 251 -4.33 19.16 -14.37
N GLU A 252 -5.45 19.06 -15.08
CA GLU A 252 -6.73 18.67 -14.47
C GLU A 252 -6.72 17.24 -13.91
N VAL A 253 -5.80 16.37 -14.37
CA VAL A 253 -5.65 14.99 -13.89
C VAL A 253 -4.55 14.90 -12.84
N HIS A 254 -3.35 15.39 -13.15
CA HIS A 254 -2.13 15.24 -12.36
C HIS A 254 -1.83 16.41 -11.41
N GLY A 255 -2.73 17.39 -11.36
CA GLY A 255 -2.63 18.57 -10.52
C GLY A 255 -1.74 19.67 -11.12
N GLY A 256 -1.76 20.84 -10.47
CA GLY A 256 -1.09 22.05 -10.94
C GLY A 256 0.44 22.00 -10.98
N LYS A 257 1.06 20.95 -10.42
CA LYS A 257 2.52 20.71 -10.48
C LYS A 257 2.95 19.98 -11.76
N PHE A 258 2.00 19.58 -12.61
CA PHE A 258 2.30 18.99 -13.92
C PHE A 258 2.76 20.07 -14.90
N ASN A 259 4.01 19.93 -15.36
CA ASN A 259 4.70 20.85 -16.28
C ASN A 259 4.82 20.26 -17.69
#